data_AF-A0A2J7QF44-F1
#
_entry.id   AF-A0A2J7QF44-F1
#
_cell.length_a   1.000
_cell.length_b   1.000
_cell.length_c   1.000
_cell.angle_alpha   90.00
_cell.angle_beta   90.00
_cell.angle_gamma   90.00
#
_symmetry.space_group_name_H-M   'P 1'
#
loop_
_entity.id
_entity.type
_entity.pdbx_description
1 polymer ?
#
loop_
_entity_poly.entity_id
_entity_poly.type
_entity_poly.pdbx_seq_one_letter_code
_entity_poly.pdbx_strand_id
1 'polypeptide(L)'
;MFCGDFNSTPDWGVYRLITTQHIPEDCIDWTSNKDEEVKDVSLSHSLLLASAYGKTESTNFTEGFVGCLDYIFYQHDQLDVAQVVPLPSTEELQQHVALPSVVFPSDHVALVADMSWKQI
;
A
#
# COMPACT_ATOMS: atom_id res chain seq x y z
N MET A 1 12.36 0.90 -6.96
CA MET A 1 11.04 0.27 -6.83
C MET A 1 11.07 -0.64 -5.62
N PHE A 2 10.06 -0.59 -4.78
CA PHE A 2 9.91 -1.41 -3.58
C PHE A 2 8.47 -1.93 -3.53
N CYS A 3 8.31 -3.23 -3.75
CA CYS A 3 7.01 -3.88 -3.82
C CYS A 3 6.83 -4.82 -2.63
N GLY A 4 5.58 -4.99 -2.20
CA GLY A 4 5.23 -5.99 -1.19
C GLY A 4 3.83 -5.83 -0.65
N ASP A 5 3.43 -6.81 0.14
CA ASP A 5 2.37 -6.70 1.13
C ASP A 5 2.97 -6.05 2.38
N PHE A 6 2.51 -4.85 2.72
CA PHE A 6 2.98 -4.09 3.86
C PHE A 6 2.08 -4.25 5.09
N ASN A 7 0.97 -4.99 4.98
CA ASN A 7 -0.05 -5.16 6.03
C ASN A 7 -0.44 -3.82 6.70
N SER A 8 -0.47 -2.75 5.92
CA SER A 8 -0.71 -1.38 6.41
C SER A 8 -1.61 -0.63 5.44
N THR A 9 -2.77 -0.18 5.90
CA THR A 9 -3.65 0.68 5.09
C THR A 9 -3.09 2.10 4.95
N PRO A 10 -3.56 2.89 3.96
CA PRO A 10 -3.03 4.24 3.70
C PRO A 10 -3.22 5.27 4.83
N ASP A 11 -3.93 4.91 5.89
CA ASP A 11 -4.20 5.76 7.06
C ASP A 11 -3.15 5.60 8.16
N TRP A 12 -2.33 4.55 8.08
CA TRP A 12 -1.35 4.20 9.10
C TRP A 12 0.04 4.77 8.81
N GLY A 13 0.85 4.79 9.86
CA GLY A 13 2.18 5.37 9.93
C GLY A 13 3.17 4.82 8.91
N VAL A 14 3.05 3.55 8.51
CA VAL A 14 3.93 2.94 7.49
C VAL A 14 3.75 3.63 6.13
N TYR A 15 2.51 3.76 5.65
CA TYR A 15 2.24 4.44 4.38
C TYR A 15 2.64 5.92 4.45
N ARG A 16 2.35 6.58 5.58
CA ARG A 16 2.76 7.98 5.81
C ARG A 16 4.27 8.13 5.76
N LEU A 17 5.02 7.34 6.52
CA LEU A 17 6.48 7.41 6.54
C LEU A 17 7.06 7.28 5.13
N ILE A 18 6.61 6.28 4.36
CA ILE A 18 7.11 6.02 3.00
C ILE A 18 6.81 7.18 2.06
N THR A 19 5.60 7.75 2.10
CA THR A 19 5.14 8.75 1.11
C THR A 19 5.41 10.20 1.50
N THR A 20 5.59 10.48 2.80
CA THR A 20 5.87 11.83 3.33
C THR A 20 7.26 11.96 3.94
N GLN A 21 8.08 10.90 3.85
CA GLN A 21 9.48 10.85 4.28
C GLN A 21 9.71 11.03 5.78
N HIS A 22 8.65 11.20 6.57
CA HIS A 22 8.76 11.54 7.97
C HIS A 22 7.55 11.04 8.76
N ILE A 23 7.83 10.54 9.96
CA ILE A 23 6.82 10.26 10.97
C ILE A 23 7.26 10.93 12.30
N PRO A 24 6.44 11.82 12.88
CA PRO A 24 6.74 12.47 14.16
C PRO A 24 6.62 11.52 15.35
N GLU A 25 7.12 11.98 16.50
CA GLU A 25 7.09 11.27 17.78
C GLU A 25 5.70 11.05 18.37
N ASP A 26 4.72 11.86 17.97
CA ASP A 26 3.33 11.79 18.43
C ASP A 26 2.42 10.93 17.53
N CYS A 27 3.01 10.11 16.66
CA CYS A 27 2.25 9.20 15.82
C CYS A 27 1.50 8.15 16.66
N ILE A 28 0.20 8.00 16.40
CA ILE A 28 -0.65 7.05 17.11
C ILE A 28 -0.17 5.59 16.97
N ASP A 29 0.41 5.23 15.82
CA ASP A 29 0.97 3.90 15.53
C ASP A 29 2.08 3.47 16.50
N TRP A 30 2.76 4.42 17.14
CA TRP A 30 3.74 4.11 18.19
C TRP A 30 3.11 3.45 19.42
N THR A 31 1.78 3.53 19.53
CA THR A 31 0.96 2.94 20.62
C THR A 31 0.03 1.84 20.10
N SER A 32 0.24 1.33 18.87
CA SER A 32 -0.61 0.31 18.24
C SER A 32 -0.75 -0.97 19.05
N ASN A 33 0.29 -1.33 19.82
CA ASN A 33 0.25 -2.35 20.86
C ASN A 33 0.67 -1.73 22.21
N LYS A 34 -0.20 -1.79 23.21
CA LYS A 34 0.03 -1.16 24.52
C LYS A 34 1.23 -1.73 25.27
N ASP A 35 1.56 -3.00 25.05
CA ASP A 35 2.68 -3.67 25.70
C ASP A 35 4.02 -3.41 25.01
N GLU A 36 3.99 -2.83 23.79
CA GLU A 36 5.15 -2.59 22.93
C GLU A 36 5.24 -1.11 22.49
N GLU A 37 4.73 -0.21 23.32
CA GLU A 37 4.73 1.23 23.05
C GLU A 37 6.16 1.76 22.83
N VAL A 38 6.33 2.56 21.77
CA VAL A 38 7.58 3.27 21.45
C VAL A 38 7.40 4.75 21.79
N LYS A 39 8.39 5.36 22.44
CA LYS A 39 8.38 6.79 22.83
C LYS A 39 9.63 7.50 22.37
N ASP A 40 9.53 8.81 22.21
CA ASP A 40 10.66 9.70 21.88
C ASP A 40 11.39 9.30 20.59
N VAL A 41 10.65 8.71 19.64
CA VAL A 41 11.18 8.27 18.33
C VAL A 41 10.46 9.00 17.22
N SER A 42 11.24 9.65 16.36
CA SER A 42 10.80 10.10 15.04
C SER A 42 11.65 9.40 13.97
N LEU A 43 11.04 9.07 12.83
CA LEU A 43 11.74 8.47 11.69
C LEU A 43 11.71 9.39 10.49
N SER A 44 12.76 9.33 9.67
CA SER A 44 12.80 10.01 8.38
C SER A 44 13.67 9.28 7.36
N HIS A 45 13.45 9.55 6.08
CA HIS A 45 14.30 9.09 4.98
C HIS A 45 14.37 10.09 3.83
N SER A 46 15.36 9.95 2.94
CA SER A 46 15.57 10.87 1.81
C SER A 46 14.94 10.43 0.48
N LEU A 47 14.35 9.23 0.42
CA LEU A 47 13.75 8.71 -0.82
C LEU A 47 12.43 9.41 -1.15
N LEU A 48 12.27 9.85 -2.40
CA LEU A 48 11.04 10.49 -2.92
C LEU A 48 10.08 9.41 -3.45
N LEU A 49 9.46 8.66 -2.54
CA LEU A 49 8.63 7.51 -2.89
C LEU A 49 7.15 7.89 -3.05
N ALA A 50 6.52 7.37 -4.10
CA ALA A 50 5.07 7.40 -4.30
C ALA A 50 4.54 5.98 -4.55
N SER A 51 3.25 5.74 -4.29
CA SER A 51 2.56 4.51 -4.68
C SER A 51 2.09 4.61 -6.12
N ALA A 52 2.38 3.61 -6.96
CA ALA A 52 1.92 3.59 -8.36
C ALA A 52 0.40 3.63 -8.50
N TYR A 53 -0.32 3.02 -7.54
CA TYR A 53 -1.79 3.02 -7.47
C TYR A 53 -2.35 4.13 -6.56
N GLY A 54 -1.51 5.00 -6.01
CA GLY A 54 -1.92 5.98 -5.01
C GLY A 54 -2.60 5.31 -3.80
N LYS A 55 -3.69 5.90 -3.33
CA LYS A 55 -4.59 5.31 -2.32
C LYS A 55 -5.73 4.58 -3.04
N THR A 56 -5.59 3.27 -3.20
CA THR A 56 -6.68 2.41 -3.71
C THR A 56 -7.59 1.92 -2.59
N GLU A 57 -8.80 1.45 -2.93
CA GLU A 57 -9.80 1.00 -1.97
C GLU A 57 -9.39 -0.33 -1.30
N SER A 58 -9.01 -1.34 -2.08
CA SER A 58 -8.56 -2.62 -1.53
C SER A 58 -7.62 -3.39 -2.46
N THR A 59 -6.74 -4.16 -1.85
CA THR A 59 -5.87 -5.14 -2.51
C THR A 59 -5.98 -6.51 -1.84
N ASN A 60 -6.44 -6.57 -0.59
CA ASN A 60 -6.91 -7.78 0.09
C ASN A 60 -8.43 -7.69 0.27
N PHE A 61 -9.14 -8.78 -0.06
CA PHE A 61 -10.60 -8.83 0.01
C PHE A 61 -11.10 -10.17 0.56
N THR A 62 -11.35 -10.23 1.86
CA THR A 62 -11.89 -11.40 2.56
C THR A 62 -13.26 -11.08 3.18
N GLU A 63 -13.98 -12.09 3.67
CA GLU A 63 -15.28 -11.88 4.33
C GLU A 63 -15.17 -11.02 5.60
N GLY A 64 -14.06 -11.14 6.34
CA GLY A 64 -13.85 -10.42 7.60
C GLY A 64 -13.05 -9.13 7.49
N PHE A 65 -12.37 -8.90 6.36
CA PHE A 65 -11.49 -7.76 6.17
C PHE A 65 -11.37 -7.39 4.69
N VAL A 66 -11.50 -6.10 4.40
CA VAL A 66 -11.24 -5.52 3.09
C VAL A 66 -10.33 -4.32 3.30
N GLY A 67 -9.21 -4.27 2.59
CA GLY A 67 -8.26 -3.18 2.75
C GLY A 67 -7.14 -3.17 1.74
N CYS A 68 -6.52 -2.01 1.60
CA CYS A 68 -5.35 -1.79 0.76
C CYS A 68 -4.09 -2.08 1.58
N LEU A 69 -3.42 -3.19 1.30
CA LEU A 69 -2.24 -3.67 2.03
C LEU A 69 -0.99 -3.76 1.14
N ASP A 70 -1.20 -3.88 -0.16
CA ASP A 70 -0.16 -4.09 -1.15
C ASP A 70 0.20 -2.78 -1.86
N TYR A 71 1.49 -2.58 -2.10
CA TYR A 71 1.98 -1.36 -2.76
C TYR A 71 3.11 -1.67 -3.73
N ILE A 72 3.11 -0.92 -4.84
CA ILE A 72 4.27 -0.72 -5.70
C ILE A 72 4.77 0.70 -5.41
N PHE A 73 5.72 0.82 -4.47
CA PHE A 73 6.38 2.10 -4.23
C PHE A 73 7.50 2.32 -5.24
N TYR A 74 7.61 3.54 -5.76
CA TYR A 74 8.62 3.92 -6.72
C TYR A 74 9.18 5.30 -6.42
N GLN A 75 10.43 5.52 -6.80
CA GLN A 75 11.05 6.85 -6.73
C GLN A 75 10.48 7.73 -7.84
N HIS A 76 9.57 8.62 -7.50
CA HIS A 76 8.86 9.47 -8.46
C HIS A 76 9.73 10.59 -9.03
N ASP A 77 10.96 10.74 -8.55
CA ASP A 77 12.01 11.57 -9.12
C ASP A 77 12.86 10.84 -10.18
N GLN A 78 12.75 9.51 -10.29
CA GLN A 78 13.54 8.68 -11.22
C GLN A 78 12.68 7.94 -12.25
N LEU A 79 11.46 7.58 -11.89
CA LEU A 79 10.53 6.79 -12.71
C LEU A 79 9.22 7.54 -12.91
N ASP A 80 8.61 7.36 -14.07
CA ASP A 80 7.21 7.72 -14.36
C ASP A 80 6.35 6.46 -14.42
N VAL A 81 5.11 6.55 -13.92
CA VAL A 81 4.08 5.54 -14.13
C VAL A 81 3.39 5.84 -15.45
N ALA A 82 3.60 4.98 -16.45
CA ALA A 82 2.98 5.15 -17.76
C ALA A 82 1.50 4.73 -17.72
N GLN A 83 1.20 3.62 -17.06
CA GLN A 83 -0.15 3.14 -16.81
C GLN A 83 -0.18 2.14 -15.66
N VAL A 84 -1.37 1.91 -15.12
CA VAL A 84 -1.66 0.81 -14.19
C VAL A 84 -2.78 -0.05 -14.77
N VAL A 85 -2.73 -1.35 -14.54
CA VAL A 85 -3.85 -2.23 -14.85
C VAL A 85 -4.96 -1.97 -13.83
N PRO A 86 -6.20 -1.65 -14.24
CA PRO A 86 -7.31 -1.45 -13.32
C PRO A 86 -7.52 -2.67 -12.42
N LEU A 87 -7.80 -2.43 -11.14
CA LEU A 87 -8.22 -3.51 -10.24
C LEU A 87 -9.62 -3.99 -10.63
N PRO A 88 -9.97 -5.26 -10.34
CA PRO A 88 -11.35 -5.74 -10.49
C PRO A 88 -12.30 -4.88 -9.66
N SER A 89 -13.54 -4.73 -10.12
CA SER A 89 -14.55 -4.00 -9.37
C SER A 89 -14.97 -4.75 -8.10
N THR A 90 -15.50 -4.04 -7.12
CA THR A 90 -16.03 -4.67 -5.90
C THR A 90 -17.09 -5.72 -6.22
N GLU A 91 -17.93 -5.50 -7.24
CA GLU A 91 -18.91 -6.48 -7.70
C GLU A 91 -18.25 -7.76 -8.22
N GLU A 92 -17.13 -7.66 -8.94
CA GLU A 92 -16.35 -8.82 -9.42
C GLU A 92 -15.72 -9.59 -8.25
N LEU A 93 -15.17 -8.88 -7.26
CA LEU A 93 -14.55 -9.49 -6.08
C LEU A 93 -15.59 -10.20 -5.17
N GLN A 94 -16.82 -9.70 -5.14
CA GLN A 94 -17.91 -10.23 -4.30
C GLN A 94 -18.75 -11.32 -4.96
N GLN A 95 -18.52 -11.67 -6.24
CA GLN A 95 -19.33 -12.67 -6.95
C GLN A 95 -19.42 -14.02 -6.22
N HIS A 96 -18.39 -14.35 -5.44
CA HIS A 96 -18.31 -15.56 -4.61
C HIS A 96 -18.15 -15.24 -3.12
N VAL A 97 -18.81 -14.18 -2.64
CA VAL A 97 -18.74 -13.61 -1.27
C VAL A 97 -17.46 -12.81 -1.04
N ALA A 98 -16.30 -13.44 -1.20
CA ALA A 98 -15.00 -12.81 -1.05
C ALA A 98 -13.92 -13.59 -1.82
N LEU A 99 -12.65 -13.23 -1.62
CA LEU A 99 -11.50 -13.95 -2.13
C LEU A 99 -10.89 -14.90 -1.07
N PRO A 100 -10.18 -15.98 -1.48
CA PRO A 100 -10.09 -16.50 -2.84
C PRO A 100 -11.43 -17.09 -3.31
N SER A 101 -11.56 -17.30 -4.62
CA SER A 101 -12.73 -17.89 -5.25
C SER A 101 -12.37 -18.84 -6.40
N VAL A 102 -13.37 -19.42 -7.04
CA VAL A 102 -13.18 -20.29 -8.22
C VAL A 102 -12.56 -19.56 -9.42
N VAL A 103 -12.62 -18.22 -9.46
CA VAL A 103 -12.03 -17.38 -10.52
C VAL A 103 -10.87 -16.51 -10.04
N PHE A 104 -10.62 -16.42 -8.72
CA PHE A 104 -9.52 -15.67 -8.13
C PHE A 104 -8.72 -16.56 -7.16
N PRO A 105 -7.45 -16.92 -7.47
CA PRO A 105 -6.72 -17.94 -6.73
C PRO A 105 -6.04 -17.46 -5.43
N SER A 106 -6.20 -16.20 -5.06
CA SER A 106 -5.59 -15.54 -3.90
C SER A 106 -6.63 -14.66 -3.22
N ASP A 107 -6.48 -14.41 -1.92
CA ASP A 107 -7.21 -13.38 -1.17
C ASP A 107 -6.74 -11.95 -1.47
N HIS A 108 -5.61 -11.83 -2.17
CA HIS A 108 -5.07 -10.58 -2.70
C HIS A 108 -5.26 -10.42 -4.21
N VAL A 109 -5.39 -9.17 -4.65
CA VAL A 109 -5.41 -8.74 -6.06
C VAL A 109 -4.01 -8.26 -6.45
N ALA A 110 -3.50 -8.78 -7.57
CA ALA A 110 -2.19 -8.39 -8.08
C ALA A 110 -2.17 -6.94 -8.56
N LEU A 111 -1.17 -6.19 -8.14
CA LEU A 111 -0.86 -4.86 -8.69
C LEU A 111 0.05 -4.98 -9.91
N VAL A 112 -0.28 -4.29 -10.99
CA VAL A 112 0.48 -4.32 -12.25
C VAL A 112 0.61 -2.90 -12.80
N ALA A 113 1.84 -2.42 -12.93
CA ALA A 113 2.13 -1.09 -13.43
C ALA A 113 3.23 -1.13 -14.49
N ASP A 114 3.04 -0.34 -15.55
CA ASP A 114 4.09 -0.07 -16.54
C ASP A 114 4.80 1.22 -16.15
N MET A 115 6.14 1.16 -16.14
CA MET A 115 6.97 2.28 -15.72
C MET A 115 8.08 2.56 -16.72
N SER A 116 8.50 3.81 -16.81
CA SER A 116 9.64 4.24 -17.62
C SER A 116 10.60 5.10 -16.80
N TRP A 117 11.87 5.05 -17.15
CA TRP A 117 12.86 6.00 -16.63
C TRP A 117 12.53 7.42 -17.10
N LYS A 118 12.69 8.39 -16.21
CA LYS A 118 12.64 9.81 -16.58
C LYS A 118 13.79 10.11 -17.54
N GLN A 119 13.47 10.79 -18.64
CA GLN A 119 14.50 11.36 -19.51
C GLN A 119 15.01 12.64 -18.83
N ILE A 120 16.25 12.61 -18.37
CA ILE A 120 16.97 13.73 -17.76
C ILE A 120 17.60 14.57 -18.87
#